data_AF-A0AA95KS16-F1
#
_entry.id   AF-A0AA95KS16-F1
#
_cell.length_a   1.000
_cell.length_b   1.000
_cell.length_c   1.000
_cell.angle_alpha   90.00
_cell.angle_beta   90.00
_cell.angle_gamma   90.00
#
_symmetry.space_group_name_H-M   'P 1'
#
loop_
_entity.id
_entity.type
_entity.pdbx_description
1 polymer ?
#
loop_
_entity_poly.entity_id
_entity_poly.type
_entity_poly.pdbx_seq_one_letter_code
_entity_poly.pdbx_strand_id
1 'polypeptide(L)'
;MAYFILPNLVSAHNGSRDELGGHFRNADCTYFLHEPTSLAKSAANIDELIRLIQVYNNNSGCADGLSEGKIDLEGYTFQGEGGAASKPTENSVPKAALATGKLQIGKTYEAELKDCTDGDTAVFTINGKDYKTRFLYIDTPESTRTKEPFGHEAAQYTCSFLKQGEITLETDGSSLFDKYERLLAWVWVDDKLHQEAITKAGLVEDFYDYGSYKYENRIWSAMEFAKENGKGMYAGEGNTSRPKDSADDSPKGQESENSEGTKDADELNCGFLSGLLFALLFYLTVPFKKSLGKPTLIAHRMWGEKWWLNLLLGILYALLCYITLLLLLMELLPLLKSNKRRR
;
A
#
# COMPACT_ATOMS: atom_id res chain seq x y z
N MET A 1 -27.83 10.07 -39.53
CA MET A 1 -26.65 9.28 -39.13
C MET A 1 -25.70 10.21 -38.40
N ALA A 2 -25.87 10.29 -37.09
CA ALA A 2 -25.13 11.17 -36.19
C ALA A 2 -24.88 10.28 -34.94
N TYR A 3 -23.64 9.91 -34.64
CA TYR A 3 -22.65 10.67 -33.84
C TYR A 3 -22.84 10.44 -32.33
N PHE A 4 -21.71 10.21 -31.62
CA PHE A 4 -21.35 10.84 -30.32
C PHE A 4 -22.03 10.30 -29.02
N ILE A 5 -21.47 10.18 -27.78
CA ILE A 5 -20.22 10.56 -27.05
C ILE A 5 -20.04 9.67 -25.78
N LEU A 6 -18.81 9.55 -25.27
CA LEU A 6 -18.36 9.15 -23.90
C LEU A 6 -18.88 10.07 -22.76
N PRO A 7 -18.86 9.61 -21.48
CA PRO A 7 -18.01 10.27 -20.46
C PRO A 7 -17.27 9.26 -19.54
N ASN A 8 -15.96 9.44 -19.27
CA ASN A 8 -15.30 10.09 -18.11
C ASN A 8 -15.55 9.42 -16.73
N LEU A 9 -14.48 8.89 -16.11
CA LEU A 9 -14.31 8.53 -14.69
C LEU A 9 -12.83 8.80 -14.41
N VAL A 10 -12.42 10.01 -14.05
CA VAL A 10 -12.55 10.72 -12.77
C VAL A 10 -11.89 9.99 -11.59
N SER A 11 -10.89 10.69 -11.06
CA SER A 11 -10.01 10.39 -9.93
C SER A 11 -10.78 10.01 -8.66
N ALA A 12 -10.41 8.90 -8.01
CA ALA A 12 -10.83 8.55 -6.66
C ALA A 12 -10.28 9.58 -5.65
N HIS A 13 -11.14 10.16 -4.81
CA HIS A 13 -10.78 11.12 -3.76
C HIS A 13 -10.87 10.48 -2.37
N ASN A 14 -10.10 11.04 -1.44
CA ASN A 14 -9.90 10.56 -0.08
C ASN A 14 -11.02 11.01 0.87
N GLY A 15 -12.25 10.56 0.63
CA GLY A 15 -13.39 10.82 1.53
C GLY A 15 -14.02 9.53 2.04
N SER A 16 -14.27 9.45 3.35
CA SER A 16 -15.24 8.52 3.89
C SER A 16 -16.60 8.77 3.22
N ARG A 17 -17.25 7.71 2.76
CA ARG A 17 -18.58 7.81 2.13
C ARG A 17 -19.61 8.29 3.16
N ASP A 18 -20.57 9.08 2.69
CA ASP A 18 -21.74 9.51 3.46
C ASP A 18 -22.83 8.42 3.46
N GLU A 19 -23.98 8.75 4.07
CA GLU A 19 -25.12 7.82 4.19
C GLU A 19 -25.78 7.47 2.85
N LEU A 20 -25.46 8.22 1.79
CA LEU A 20 -25.91 7.97 0.42
C LEU A 20 -24.94 7.04 -0.33
N GLY A 21 -23.75 6.80 0.23
CA GLY A 21 -22.71 5.97 -0.36
C GLY A 21 -21.81 6.72 -1.33
N GLY A 22 -21.81 8.06 -1.25
CA GLY A 22 -20.95 8.94 -2.03
C GLY A 22 -20.07 9.83 -1.16
N HIS A 23 -19.22 10.65 -1.76
CA HIS A 23 -18.43 11.64 -1.03
C HIS A 23 -18.03 12.83 -1.90
N PHE A 24 -17.68 13.96 -1.25
CA PHE A 24 -17.10 15.10 -1.94
C PHE A 24 -15.60 14.97 -2.09
N ARG A 25 -15.10 15.28 -3.29
CA ARG A 25 -13.70 15.65 -3.48
C ARG A 25 -13.45 17.02 -2.87
N ASN A 26 -12.52 17.06 -1.91
CA ASN A 26 -12.11 18.31 -1.24
C ASN A 26 -11.49 19.35 -2.19
N ALA A 27 -10.89 18.93 -3.30
CA ALA A 27 -10.20 19.84 -4.22
C ALA A 27 -11.14 20.70 -5.07
N ASP A 28 -12.37 20.25 -5.38
CA ASP A 28 -13.26 20.97 -6.31
C ASP A 28 -14.77 20.83 -6.05
N CYS A 29 -15.13 20.27 -4.89
CA CYS A 29 -16.51 19.98 -4.48
C CYS A 29 -17.32 19.15 -5.49
N THR A 30 -16.66 18.30 -6.28
CA THR A 30 -17.37 17.28 -7.06
C THR A 30 -17.82 16.16 -6.12
N TYR A 31 -19.10 15.81 -6.18
CA TYR A 31 -19.68 14.71 -5.43
C TYR A 31 -19.65 13.43 -6.25
N PHE A 32 -19.05 12.37 -5.71
CA PHE A 32 -18.93 11.05 -6.33
C PHE A 32 -19.87 10.07 -5.65
N LEU A 33 -20.84 9.52 -6.38
CA LEU A 33 -21.75 8.50 -5.87
C LEU A 33 -21.27 7.11 -6.27
N HIS A 34 -20.41 6.51 -5.44
CA HIS A 34 -19.78 5.21 -5.75
C HIS A 34 -20.72 4.03 -5.58
N GLU A 35 -21.38 3.93 -4.43
CA GLU A 35 -22.20 2.77 -4.08
C GLU A 35 -23.53 3.25 -3.49
N PRO A 36 -24.52 3.58 -4.36
CA PRO A 36 -25.77 4.16 -3.92
C PRO A 36 -26.48 3.26 -2.90
N THR A 37 -26.66 3.78 -1.69
CA THR A 37 -27.45 3.12 -0.64
C THR A 37 -28.94 3.11 -0.98
N SER A 38 -29.77 2.45 -0.18
CA SER A 38 -31.23 2.51 -0.34
C SER A 38 -31.78 3.94 -0.24
N LEU A 39 -31.10 4.81 0.52
CA LEU A 39 -31.47 6.22 0.66
C LEU A 39 -31.13 7.00 -0.62
N ALA A 40 -29.95 6.81 -1.21
CA ALA A 40 -29.64 7.42 -2.52
C ALA A 40 -30.55 6.91 -3.64
N LYS A 41 -30.92 5.63 -3.58
CA LYS A 41 -31.83 4.99 -4.55
C LYS A 41 -33.29 5.42 -4.43
N SER A 42 -33.69 6.10 -3.35
CA SER A 42 -35.05 6.63 -3.24
C SER A 42 -35.28 7.89 -4.09
N ALA A 43 -34.21 8.55 -4.55
CA ALA A 43 -34.32 9.67 -5.48
C ALA A 43 -34.75 9.18 -6.86
N ALA A 44 -35.81 9.77 -7.40
CA ALA A 44 -36.33 9.47 -8.74
C ALA A 44 -35.55 10.18 -9.86
N ASN A 45 -34.80 11.23 -9.53
CA ASN A 45 -34.01 12.03 -10.46
C ASN A 45 -32.86 12.77 -9.76
N ILE A 46 -32.03 13.47 -10.55
CA ILE A 46 -30.85 14.17 -10.07
C ILE A 46 -31.16 15.30 -9.09
N ASP A 47 -32.27 16.02 -9.29
CA ASP A 47 -32.67 17.12 -8.40
C ASP A 47 -33.05 16.60 -7.00
N GLU A 48 -33.73 15.45 -6.95
CA GLU A 48 -34.04 14.80 -5.69
C GLU A 48 -32.78 14.25 -5.01
N LEU A 49 -31.84 13.71 -5.77
CA LEU A 49 -30.54 13.28 -5.24
C LEU A 49 -29.74 14.47 -4.69
N ILE A 50 -29.72 15.63 -5.36
CA ILE A 50 -29.07 16.85 -4.86
C ILE A 50 -29.63 17.25 -3.50
N ARG A 51 -30.97 17.19 -3.33
CA ARG A 51 -31.60 17.49 -2.03
C ARG A 51 -31.19 16.50 -0.95
N LEU A 52 -31.10 15.22 -1.28
CA LEU A 52 -30.60 14.22 -0.33
C LEU A 52 -29.14 14.52 0.06
N ILE A 53 -28.27 14.84 -0.90
CA ILE A 53 -26.87 15.18 -0.62
C ILE A 53 -26.80 16.40 0.30
N GLN A 54 -27.61 17.43 0.06
CA GLN A 54 -27.68 18.63 0.90
C GLN A 54 -28.15 18.37 2.33
N VAL A 55 -28.97 17.34 2.55
CA VAL A 55 -29.50 16.99 3.87
C VAL A 55 -28.57 16.04 4.63
N TYR A 56 -28.02 15.02 3.95
CA TYR A 56 -27.33 13.89 4.58
C TYR A 56 -25.80 13.96 4.49
N ASN A 57 -25.25 14.96 3.81
CA ASN A 57 -23.80 15.18 3.77
C ASN A 57 -23.38 16.31 4.73
N ASN A 58 -22.41 16.02 5.60
CA ASN A 58 -21.93 16.97 6.62
C ASN A 58 -20.96 18.04 6.09
N ASN A 59 -20.61 18.03 4.80
CA ASN A 59 -19.78 19.05 4.18
C ASN A 59 -20.64 20.19 3.62
N SER A 60 -21.18 21.03 4.52
CA SER A 60 -22.04 22.16 4.13
C SER A 60 -21.35 23.11 3.13
N GLY A 61 -20.02 23.27 3.23
CA GLY A 61 -19.25 24.11 2.30
C GLY A 61 -19.29 23.66 0.84
N CYS A 62 -19.40 22.37 0.57
CA CYS A 62 -19.54 21.83 -0.80
C CYS A 62 -21.00 21.51 -1.16
N ALA A 63 -21.83 21.15 -0.18
CA ALA A 63 -23.23 20.83 -0.40
C ALA A 63 -24.07 22.09 -0.71
N ASP A 64 -23.71 23.23 -0.11
CA ASP A 64 -24.34 24.52 -0.36
C ASP A 64 -24.08 24.98 -1.80
N GLY A 65 -25.14 25.06 -2.61
CA GLY A 65 -25.04 25.45 -4.02
C GLY A 65 -24.60 24.32 -4.97
N LEU A 66 -24.66 23.06 -4.53
CA LEU A 66 -24.44 21.90 -5.38
C LEU A 66 -25.38 21.91 -6.59
N SER A 67 -24.83 21.62 -7.77
CA SER A 67 -25.55 21.55 -9.04
C SER A 67 -25.23 20.25 -9.77
N GLU A 68 -26.08 19.84 -10.70
CA GLU A 68 -25.94 18.59 -11.46
C GLU A 68 -24.55 18.40 -12.09
N GLY A 69 -23.96 19.46 -12.67
CA GLY A 69 -22.63 19.39 -13.29
C GLY A 69 -21.46 19.14 -12.33
N LYS A 70 -21.74 19.09 -11.02
CA LYS A 70 -20.79 18.77 -9.94
C LYS A 70 -21.08 17.42 -9.29
N ILE A 71 -21.94 16.59 -9.89
CA ILE A 71 -22.23 15.24 -9.43
C ILE A 71 -21.76 14.24 -10.48
N ASP A 72 -20.97 13.28 -10.05
CA ASP A 72 -20.59 12.10 -10.83
C ASP A 72 -21.29 10.88 -10.25
N LEU A 73 -22.18 10.29 -11.05
CA LEU A 73 -22.98 9.12 -10.65
C LEU A 73 -22.23 7.80 -10.82
N GLU A 74 -21.01 7.81 -11.36
CA GLU A 74 -20.20 6.61 -11.65
C GLU A 74 -20.97 5.50 -12.40
N GLY A 75 -21.92 5.90 -13.26
CA GLY A 75 -22.76 4.99 -14.03
C GLY A 75 -24.09 4.59 -13.39
N TYR A 76 -24.44 5.11 -12.22
CA TYR A 76 -25.78 4.96 -11.65
C TYR A 76 -26.83 5.70 -12.50
N THR A 77 -27.93 5.01 -12.81
CA THR A 77 -29.09 5.56 -13.54
C THR A 77 -30.34 5.49 -12.67
N PHE A 78 -31.11 6.58 -12.62
CA PHE A 78 -32.37 6.61 -11.89
C PHE A 78 -33.39 5.66 -12.52
N GLN A 79 -34.07 4.87 -11.70
CA GLN A 79 -35.15 4.00 -12.17
C GLN A 79 -36.41 4.83 -12.38
N GLY A 80 -36.56 5.36 -13.59
CA GLY A 80 -37.78 6.05 -13.99
C GLY A 80 -37.59 6.91 -15.23
N GLU A 81 -37.59 6.28 -16.41
CA GLU A 81 -38.18 6.89 -17.62
C GLU A 81 -38.32 5.85 -18.73
N GLY A 82 -39.57 5.57 -19.11
CA GLY A 82 -39.96 4.78 -20.26
C GLY A 82 -40.79 5.63 -21.24
N GLY A 83 -40.51 5.47 -22.54
CA GLY A 83 -41.31 5.95 -23.67
C GLY A 83 -40.40 6.47 -24.81
N ALA A 84 -40.42 5.99 -26.06
CA ALA A 84 -41.37 5.15 -26.79
C ALA A 84 -40.69 4.34 -27.92
N ALA A 85 -41.41 3.31 -28.33
CA ALA A 85 -41.11 2.24 -29.29
C ALA A 85 -40.25 2.54 -30.53
N SER A 86 -39.30 1.63 -30.78
CA SER A 86 -39.27 0.88 -32.04
C SER A 86 -38.75 -0.54 -31.78
N LYS A 87 -39.59 -1.55 -32.06
CA LYS A 87 -39.15 -2.95 -32.24
C LYS A 87 -38.65 -3.06 -33.68
N PRO A 88 -37.67 -3.92 -34.00
CA PRO A 88 -38.07 -5.30 -34.29
C PRO A 88 -37.06 -6.41 -33.87
N THR A 89 -37.69 -7.55 -33.58
CA THR A 89 -37.26 -8.95 -33.86
C THR A 89 -35.94 -9.50 -33.30
N GLU A 90 -36.14 -10.39 -32.33
CA GLU A 90 -35.55 -11.73 -32.24
C GLU A 90 -34.86 -12.20 -33.53
N ASN A 91 -33.54 -12.32 -33.48
CA ASN A 91 -32.77 -13.26 -34.29
C ASN A 91 -31.52 -13.62 -33.48
N SER A 92 -31.34 -14.92 -33.30
CA SER A 92 -30.16 -15.60 -32.76
C SER A 92 -28.85 -14.87 -33.12
N VAL A 93 -28.18 -14.28 -32.13
CA VAL A 93 -26.82 -13.77 -32.33
C VAL A 93 -25.85 -14.95 -32.19
N PRO A 94 -25.06 -15.27 -33.23
CA PRO A 94 -24.06 -16.33 -33.18
C PRO A 94 -22.94 -15.97 -32.19
N LYS A 95 -22.40 -16.99 -31.51
CA LYS A 95 -21.21 -16.98 -30.62
C LYS A 95 -19.89 -16.51 -31.30
N ALA A 96 -19.96 -15.76 -32.41
CA ALA A 96 -18.84 -15.35 -33.23
C ALA A 96 -18.72 -13.83 -33.43
N ALA A 97 -19.49 -13.02 -32.69
CA ALA A 97 -19.47 -11.56 -32.77
C ALA A 97 -18.95 -10.86 -31.49
N LEU A 98 -18.12 -11.53 -30.67
CA LEU A 98 -17.33 -10.85 -29.64
C LEU A 98 -16.10 -10.22 -30.32
N ALA A 99 -16.32 -9.08 -30.96
CA ALA A 99 -15.33 -8.36 -31.73
C ALA A 99 -14.21 -7.80 -30.83
N THR A 100 -12.98 -8.30 -30.99
CA THR A 100 -11.73 -7.56 -31.29
C THR A 100 -11.56 -6.09 -30.83
N GLY A 101 -12.13 -5.69 -29.70
CA GLY A 101 -11.88 -4.40 -29.07
C GLY A 101 -10.48 -4.33 -28.50
N LYS A 102 -9.71 -3.28 -28.85
CA LYS A 102 -8.43 -2.98 -28.20
C LYS A 102 -8.71 -2.69 -26.71
N LEU A 103 -7.92 -3.29 -25.81
CA LEU A 103 -8.02 -3.01 -24.37
C LEU A 103 -7.81 -1.50 -24.12
N GLN A 104 -8.46 -0.99 -23.08
CA GLN A 104 -8.47 0.39 -22.65
C GLN A 104 -8.14 0.45 -21.15
N ILE A 105 -7.49 1.53 -20.73
CA ILE A 105 -7.13 1.80 -19.33
C ILE A 105 -8.39 2.14 -18.54
N GLY A 106 -8.45 1.73 -17.27
CA GLY A 106 -9.57 2.03 -16.37
C GLY A 106 -10.82 1.23 -16.69
N LYS A 107 -10.68 0.07 -17.35
CA LYS A 107 -11.79 -0.80 -17.77
C LYS A 107 -11.62 -2.20 -17.23
N THR A 108 -12.76 -2.86 -17.04
CA THR A 108 -12.85 -4.25 -16.62
C THR A 108 -13.07 -5.16 -17.82
N TYR A 109 -12.48 -6.35 -17.75
CA TYR A 109 -12.55 -7.37 -18.79
C TYR A 109 -12.76 -8.74 -18.16
N GLU A 110 -13.77 -9.45 -18.62
CA GLU A 110 -13.91 -10.89 -18.36
C GLU A 110 -12.71 -11.63 -18.94
N ALA A 111 -12.18 -12.57 -18.18
CA ALA A 111 -10.96 -13.28 -18.50
C ALA A 111 -11.07 -14.76 -18.15
N GLU A 112 -10.41 -15.60 -18.94
CA GLU A 112 -10.22 -17.01 -18.62
C GLU A 112 -8.77 -17.26 -18.22
N LEU A 113 -8.53 -18.01 -17.14
CA LEU A 113 -7.18 -18.41 -16.75
C LEU A 113 -6.61 -19.37 -17.78
N LYS A 114 -5.50 -18.99 -18.41
CA LYS A 114 -4.78 -19.81 -19.38
C LYS A 114 -3.64 -20.59 -18.73
N ASP A 115 -2.81 -19.90 -17.94
CA ASP A 115 -1.65 -20.49 -17.27
C ASP A 115 -1.28 -19.70 -16.01
N CYS A 116 -0.78 -20.40 -15.00
CA CYS A 116 -0.28 -19.81 -13.75
C CYS A 116 1.24 -19.65 -13.86
N THR A 117 1.80 -18.46 -13.61
CA THR A 117 3.26 -18.24 -13.66
C THR A 117 3.89 -18.20 -12.27
N ASP A 118 3.56 -17.19 -11.47
CA ASP A 118 4.07 -16.99 -10.12
C ASP A 118 3.03 -16.26 -9.23
N GLY A 119 3.45 -15.71 -8.09
CA GLY A 119 2.55 -15.07 -7.14
C GLY A 119 1.88 -13.79 -7.65
N ASP A 120 2.46 -13.13 -8.64
CA ASP A 120 2.00 -11.84 -9.15
C ASP A 120 1.87 -11.76 -10.67
N THR A 121 2.06 -12.88 -11.35
CA THR A 121 1.97 -12.99 -12.80
C THR A 121 1.19 -14.25 -13.20
N ALA A 122 0.26 -14.09 -14.14
CA ALA A 122 -0.47 -15.18 -14.78
C ALA A 122 -0.79 -14.84 -16.23
N VAL A 123 -1.18 -15.84 -17.03
CA VAL A 123 -1.63 -15.65 -18.41
C VAL A 123 -3.14 -15.80 -18.45
N PHE A 124 -3.81 -14.81 -19.04
CA PHE A 124 -5.26 -14.81 -19.21
C PHE A 124 -5.66 -14.66 -20.67
N THR A 125 -6.75 -15.32 -21.05
CA THR A 125 -7.38 -15.12 -22.36
C THR A 125 -8.50 -14.09 -22.21
N ILE A 126 -8.39 -12.98 -22.96
CA ILE A 126 -9.40 -11.91 -23.04
C ILE A 126 -9.81 -11.75 -24.50
N ASN A 127 -11.10 -11.85 -24.82
CA ASN A 127 -11.62 -11.74 -26.20
C ASN A 127 -10.87 -12.65 -27.20
N GLY A 128 -10.49 -13.86 -26.76
CA GLY A 128 -9.78 -14.85 -27.58
C GLY A 128 -8.30 -14.58 -27.81
N LYS A 129 -7.69 -13.62 -27.10
CA LYS A 129 -6.25 -13.36 -27.14
C LYS A 129 -5.62 -13.54 -25.75
N ASP A 130 -4.46 -14.19 -25.72
CA ASP A 130 -3.70 -14.43 -24.49
C ASP A 130 -2.85 -13.20 -24.13
N TYR A 131 -2.90 -12.83 -22.86
CA TYR A 131 -2.14 -11.74 -22.26
C TYR A 131 -1.41 -12.26 -21.03
N LYS A 132 -0.08 -12.12 -21.02
CA LYS A 132 0.68 -12.25 -19.77
C LYS A 132 0.40 -11.00 -18.95
N THR A 133 -0.09 -11.17 -17.73
CA THR A 133 -0.60 -10.09 -16.90
C THR A 133 0.22 -10.00 -15.62
N ARG A 134 0.78 -8.82 -15.34
CA ARG A 134 1.43 -8.47 -14.08
C ARG A 134 0.41 -7.81 -13.16
N PHE A 135 0.28 -8.36 -11.97
CA PHE A 135 -0.69 -7.92 -10.99
C PHE A 135 -0.23 -6.60 -10.41
N LEU A 136 -1.09 -5.60 -10.45
CA LEU A 136 -0.73 -4.26 -10.00
C LEU A 136 -0.33 -4.24 -8.52
N TYR A 137 0.58 -3.32 -8.21
CA TYR A 137 0.97 -2.89 -6.86
C TYR A 137 1.77 -3.88 -6.00
N ILE A 138 1.59 -5.19 -6.14
CA ILE A 138 2.28 -6.18 -5.31
C ILE A 138 3.51 -6.75 -5.99
N ASP A 139 4.53 -7.12 -5.22
CA ASP A 139 5.67 -7.94 -5.66
C ASP A 139 5.77 -9.17 -4.76
N THR A 140 5.76 -10.35 -5.36
CA THR A 140 5.84 -11.62 -4.63
C THR A 140 7.24 -12.23 -4.79
N PRO A 141 7.73 -13.03 -3.82
CA PRO A 141 9.00 -13.71 -3.96
C PRO A 141 9.03 -14.54 -5.25
N GLU A 142 10.12 -14.44 -6.00
CA GLU A 142 10.26 -15.08 -7.30
C GLU A 142 10.29 -16.61 -7.15
N SER A 143 9.60 -17.30 -8.07
CA SER A 143 9.41 -18.76 -8.02
C SER A 143 9.90 -19.49 -9.26
N THR A 144 10.18 -18.75 -10.34
CA THR A 144 10.51 -19.32 -11.65
C THR A 144 12.01 -19.30 -11.90
N ARG A 145 12.60 -18.11 -12.10
CA ARG A 145 14.00 -17.94 -12.50
C ARG A 145 14.95 -17.93 -11.31
N THR A 146 14.51 -17.29 -10.23
CA THR A 146 15.10 -17.38 -8.91
C THR A 146 14.10 -18.14 -8.04
N LYS A 147 14.55 -18.99 -7.13
CA LYS A 147 13.65 -19.65 -6.18
C LYS A 147 13.87 -19.03 -4.82
N GLU A 148 13.09 -18.00 -4.55
CA GLU A 148 13.13 -17.30 -3.27
C GLU A 148 12.24 -18.03 -2.26
N PRO A 149 12.57 -17.96 -0.95
CA PRO A 149 11.67 -18.44 0.09
C PRO A 149 10.26 -17.88 -0.11
N PHE A 150 9.23 -18.70 0.07
CA PHE A 150 7.82 -18.36 -0.14
C PHE A 150 7.36 -18.13 -1.58
N GLY A 151 8.25 -18.18 -2.58
CA GLY A 151 7.86 -17.97 -3.97
C GLY A 151 6.95 -19.09 -4.49
N HIS A 152 7.22 -20.34 -4.13
CA HIS A 152 6.37 -21.46 -4.54
C HIS A 152 4.98 -21.39 -3.91
N GLU A 153 4.93 -21.02 -2.64
CA GLU A 153 3.72 -20.82 -1.85
C GLU A 153 2.88 -19.68 -2.42
N ALA A 154 3.49 -18.56 -2.81
CA ALA A 154 2.83 -17.46 -3.50
C ALA A 154 2.23 -17.91 -4.84
N ALA A 155 3.01 -18.61 -5.67
CA ALA A 155 2.54 -19.13 -6.96
C ALA A 155 1.37 -20.13 -6.80
N GLN A 156 1.46 -21.03 -5.83
CA GLN A 156 0.39 -21.99 -5.52
C GLN A 156 -0.87 -21.30 -5.00
N TYR A 157 -0.71 -20.29 -4.12
CA TYR A 157 -1.81 -19.50 -3.60
C TYR A 157 -2.56 -18.82 -4.75
N THR A 158 -1.82 -18.10 -5.60
CA THR A 158 -2.38 -17.41 -6.78
C THR A 158 -3.13 -18.37 -7.68
N CYS A 159 -2.50 -19.47 -8.06
CA CYS A 159 -3.13 -20.44 -8.95
C CYS A 159 -4.38 -21.09 -8.34
N SER A 160 -4.40 -21.29 -7.02
CA SER A 160 -5.56 -21.82 -6.30
C SER A 160 -6.67 -20.80 -6.17
N PHE A 161 -6.33 -19.51 -5.98
CA PHE A 161 -7.28 -18.41 -5.91
C PHE A 161 -8.00 -18.19 -7.25
N LEU A 162 -7.23 -18.13 -8.34
CA LEU A 162 -7.75 -17.88 -9.69
C LEU A 162 -8.69 -18.98 -10.22
N LYS A 163 -8.70 -20.16 -9.60
CA LYS A 163 -9.58 -21.28 -9.97
C LYS A 163 -10.91 -21.30 -9.22
N GLN A 164 -11.17 -20.33 -8.34
CA GLN A 164 -12.33 -20.38 -7.42
C GLN A 164 -13.63 -19.84 -8.01
N GLY A 165 -13.58 -19.03 -9.08
CA GLY A 165 -14.74 -18.32 -9.59
C GLY A 165 -14.48 -17.62 -10.91
N GLU A 166 -15.34 -16.65 -11.24
CA GLU A 166 -15.26 -15.87 -12.47
C GLU A 166 -14.16 -14.81 -12.35
N ILE A 167 -13.30 -14.71 -13.37
CA ILE A 167 -12.12 -13.83 -13.32
C ILE A 167 -12.41 -12.55 -14.09
N THR A 168 -12.28 -11.42 -13.40
CA THR A 168 -12.31 -10.09 -14.01
C THR A 168 -10.96 -9.40 -13.85
N LEU A 169 -10.45 -8.84 -14.93
CA LEU A 169 -9.23 -8.02 -14.95
C LEU A 169 -9.60 -6.55 -15.07
N GLU A 170 -9.22 -5.73 -14.08
CA GLU A 170 -9.44 -4.28 -14.09
C GLU A 170 -8.11 -3.57 -14.38
N THR A 171 -8.00 -2.94 -15.55
CA THR A 171 -6.81 -2.18 -15.93
C THR A 171 -6.79 -0.83 -15.21
N ASP A 172 -5.61 -0.39 -14.76
CA ASP A 172 -5.43 0.85 -13.99
C ASP A 172 -4.04 1.45 -14.26
N GLY A 173 -3.81 2.70 -13.84
CA GLY A 173 -2.57 3.43 -14.02
C GLY A 173 -2.47 4.21 -15.34
N SER A 174 -1.26 4.64 -15.69
CA SER A 174 -1.01 5.50 -16.85
C SER A 174 -0.78 4.74 -18.16
N SER A 175 -0.56 3.42 -18.09
CA SER A 175 -0.22 2.57 -19.23
C SER A 175 -0.88 1.20 -19.07
N LEU A 176 -1.32 0.61 -20.18
CA LEU A 176 -1.88 -0.75 -20.19
C LEU A 176 -0.82 -1.83 -19.98
N PHE A 177 0.39 -1.57 -20.45
CA PHE A 177 1.46 -2.56 -20.48
C PHE A 177 2.70 -2.00 -19.80
N ASP A 178 3.43 -2.87 -19.12
CA ASP A 178 4.77 -2.53 -18.66
C ASP A 178 5.80 -2.60 -19.80
N LYS A 179 7.06 -2.29 -19.48
CA LYS A 179 8.19 -2.36 -20.43
C LYS A 179 8.51 -3.78 -20.94
N TYR A 180 7.90 -4.81 -20.35
CA TYR A 180 8.04 -6.21 -20.74
C TYR A 180 6.81 -6.72 -21.50
N GLU A 181 5.94 -5.80 -21.94
CA GLU A 181 4.71 -6.10 -22.67
C GLU A 181 3.71 -6.96 -21.87
N ARG A 182 3.78 -6.93 -20.53
CA ARG A 182 2.77 -7.56 -19.66
C ARG A 182 1.63 -6.60 -19.41
N LEU A 183 0.40 -7.09 -19.51
CA LEU A 183 -0.81 -6.34 -19.16
C LEU A 183 -0.78 -6.00 -17.66
N LEU A 184 -1.09 -4.77 -17.30
CA LEU A 184 -1.18 -4.32 -15.91
C LEU A 184 -2.64 -4.34 -15.46
N ALA A 185 -2.96 -5.16 -14.44
CA ALA A 185 -4.33 -5.27 -13.96
C ALA A 185 -4.44 -5.59 -12.46
N TRP A 186 -5.53 -5.11 -11.87
CA TRP A 186 -6.13 -5.66 -10.66
C TRP A 186 -6.88 -6.94 -11.02
N VAL A 187 -6.73 -7.99 -10.21
CA VAL A 187 -7.29 -9.30 -10.52
C VAL A 187 -8.36 -9.65 -9.52
N TRP A 188 -9.57 -9.84 -10.03
CA TRP A 188 -10.75 -10.17 -9.25
C TRP A 188 -11.18 -11.60 -9.54
N VAL A 189 -11.55 -12.33 -8.51
CA VAL A 189 -12.26 -13.60 -8.62
C VAL A 189 -13.57 -13.44 -7.88
N ASP A 190 -14.67 -13.43 -8.63
CA ASP A 190 -15.96 -12.91 -8.18
C ASP A 190 -15.75 -11.51 -7.55
N ASP A 191 -16.22 -11.28 -6.32
CA ASP A 191 -16.08 -10.01 -5.60
C ASP A 191 -14.77 -9.88 -4.79
N LYS A 192 -13.81 -10.81 -4.96
CA LYS A 192 -12.58 -10.84 -4.15
C LYS A 192 -11.37 -10.37 -4.93
N LEU A 193 -10.68 -9.37 -4.40
CA LEU A 193 -9.42 -8.85 -4.95
C LEU A 193 -8.26 -9.79 -4.59
N HIS A 194 -7.64 -10.42 -5.60
CA HIS A 194 -6.51 -11.33 -5.41
C HIS A 194 -5.36 -10.68 -4.64
N GLN A 195 -4.95 -9.48 -5.05
CA GLN A 195 -3.84 -8.76 -4.44
C GLN A 195 -4.04 -8.53 -2.94
N GLU A 196 -5.28 -8.25 -2.52
CA GLU A 196 -5.59 -8.13 -1.08
C GLU A 196 -5.46 -9.49 -0.38
N ALA A 197 -6.01 -10.54 -0.98
CA ALA A 197 -6.04 -11.87 -0.39
C ALA A 197 -4.63 -12.47 -0.21
N ILE A 198 -3.76 -12.38 -1.23
CA ILE A 198 -2.38 -12.88 -1.15
C ILE A 198 -1.52 -12.04 -0.19
N THR A 199 -1.75 -10.73 -0.13
CA THR A 199 -1.07 -9.86 0.85
C THR A 199 -1.48 -10.23 2.27
N LYS A 200 -2.77 -10.48 2.50
CA LYS A 200 -3.31 -10.90 3.80
C LYS A 200 -2.77 -12.27 4.24
N ALA A 201 -2.40 -13.13 3.28
CA ALA A 201 -1.73 -14.40 3.55
C ALA A 201 -0.25 -14.25 3.91
N GLY A 202 0.32 -13.04 3.83
CA GLY A 202 1.73 -12.76 4.12
C GLY A 202 2.68 -13.25 3.04
N LEU A 203 2.25 -13.24 1.77
CA LEU A 203 3.00 -13.77 0.62
C LEU A 203 3.46 -12.68 -0.37
N VAL A 204 3.39 -11.41 0.02
CA VAL A 204 3.87 -10.24 -0.74
C VAL A 204 5.09 -9.66 -0.05
N GLU A 205 6.21 -9.50 -0.78
CA GLU A 205 7.49 -9.06 -0.26
C GLU A 205 7.63 -7.54 -0.29
N ASP A 206 7.20 -6.92 -1.39
CA ASP A 206 7.31 -5.47 -1.60
C ASP A 206 6.10 -4.92 -2.37
N PHE A 207 5.99 -3.59 -2.43
CA PHE A 207 5.00 -2.91 -3.25
C PHE A 207 5.68 -2.19 -4.41
N TYR A 208 5.27 -2.54 -5.63
CA TYR A 208 5.78 -1.91 -6.84
C TYR A 208 4.84 -0.80 -7.30
N ASP A 209 5.23 0.43 -7.01
CA ASP A 209 4.50 1.65 -7.34
C ASP A 209 4.86 2.16 -8.76
N TYR A 210 3.87 2.27 -9.66
CA TYR A 210 4.01 2.98 -10.94
C TYR A 210 3.12 4.26 -11.00
N GLY A 211 2.58 4.70 -9.87
CA GLY A 211 1.65 5.82 -9.69
C GLY A 211 0.62 5.56 -8.60
N SER A 212 -0.30 6.51 -8.38
CA SER A 212 -1.43 6.29 -7.46
C SER A 212 -2.42 5.27 -8.02
N TYR A 213 -2.76 4.24 -7.26
CA TYR A 213 -3.72 3.22 -7.65
C TYR A 213 -4.96 3.15 -6.78
N LYS A 214 -6.02 2.57 -7.35
CA LYS A 214 -7.37 2.52 -6.74
C LYS A 214 -7.45 1.80 -5.40
N TYR A 215 -6.65 0.76 -5.17
CA TYR A 215 -6.82 -0.16 -4.02
C TYR A 215 -5.66 -0.19 -3.02
N GLU A 216 -4.70 0.74 -3.10
CA GLU A 216 -3.51 0.74 -2.24
C GLU A 216 -3.83 0.58 -0.75
N ASN A 217 -4.79 1.33 -0.23
CA ASN A 217 -5.19 1.28 1.18
C ASN A 217 -5.69 -0.10 1.63
N ARG A 218 -6.40 -0.83 0.75
CA ARG A 218 -6.85 -2.21 1.03
C ARG A 218 -5.65 -3.13 1.16
N ILE A 219 -4.67 -2.98 0.27
CA ILE A 219 -3.45 -3.79 0.28
C ILE A 219 -2.59 -3.48 1.52
N TRP A 220 -2.44 -2.20 1.88
CA TRP A 220 -1.75 -1.80 3.12
C TRP A 220 -2.39 -2.40 4.37
N SER A 221 -3.72 -2.37 4.44
CA SER A 221 -4.47 -2.95 5.57
C SER A 221 -4.33 -4.48 5.63
N ALA A 222 -4.30 -5.15 4.47
CA ALA A 222 -4.02 -6.59 4.38
C ALA A 222 -2.60 -6.93 4.85
N MET A 223 -1.63 -6.08 4.53
CA MET A 223 -0.24 -6.25 4.94
C MET A 223 -0.07 -6.09 6.44
N GLU A 224 -0.70 -5.07 7.04
CA GLU A 224 -0.68 -4.87 8.48
C GLU A 224 -1.29 -6.08 9.21
N PHE A 225 -2.44 -6.56 8.74
CA PHE A 225 -3.05 -7.77 9.27
C PHE A 225 -2.10 -8.97 9.20
N ALA A 226 -1.40 -9.17 8.08
CA ALA A 226 -0.48 -10.28 7.91
C ALA A 226 0.68 -10.22 8.91
N LYS A 227 1.23 -9.02 9.15
CA LYS A 227 2.28 -8.77 10.15
C LYS A 227 1.79 -9.01 11.57
N GLU A 228 0.69 -8.38 11.96
CA GLU A 228 0.10 -8.51 13.31
C GLU A 228 -0.24 -9.96 13.67
N ASN A 229 -0.63 -10.76 12.67
CA ASN A 229 -1.05 -12.15 12.87
C ASN A 229 0.03 -13.18 12.48
N GLY A 230 1.26 -12.73 12.20
CA GLY A 230 2.39 -13.59 11.84
C GLY A 230 2.07 -14.54 10.67
N LYS A 231 1.43 -14.04 9.62
CA LYS A 231 1.07 -14.82 8.42
C LYS A 231 2.24 -14.93 7.45
N GLY A 232 2.34 -16.06 6.75
CA GLY A 232 3.31 -16.27 5.67
C GLY A 232 4.74 -15.93 6.10
N MET A 233 5.37 -15.00 5.38
CA MET A 233 6.73 -14.52 5.62
C MET A 233 6.92 -13.88 7.00
N TYR A 234 5.84 -13.41 7.65
CA TYR A 234 5.88 -12.79 8.97
C TYR A 234 5.77 -13.79 10.13
N ALA A 235 5.66 -15.08 9.83
CA ALA A 235 5.64 -16.14 10.84
C ALA A 235 6.98 -16.21 11.59
N GLY A 236 7.05 -15.57 12.77
CA GLY A 236 8.25 -15.54 13.62
C GLY A 236 8.66 -14.14 14.08
N GLU A 237 8.19 -13.08 13.41
CA GLU A 237 8.45 -11.69 13.82
C GLU A 237 7.53 -11.24 14.97
N GLY A 238 6.37 -11.88 15.11
CA GLY A 238 5.31 -11.55 16.08
C GLY A 238 5.56 -11.93 17.55
N ASN A 239 6.82 -12.01 18.02
CA ASN A 239 7.12 -12.35 19.41
C ASN A 239 7.67 -11.18 20.25
N THR A 240 7.25 -9.93 19.96
CA THR A 240 7.64 -8.76 20.78
C THR A 240 6.47 -7.96 21.38
N SER A 241 5.21 -8.33 21.13
CA SER A 241 4.04 -7.74 21.79
C SER A 241 3.38 -8.72 22.77
N ARG A 242 4.06 -8.99 23.90
CA ARG A 242 3.40 -9.62 25.06
C ARG A 242 2.44 -8.61 25.72
N PRO A 243 1.16 -8.94 25.96
CA PRO A 243 0.32 -8.16 26.85
C PRO A 243 0.84 -8.28 28.30
N LYS A 244 0.87 -7.15 29.02
CA LYS A 244 1.06 -7.10 30.48
C LYS A 244 -0.27 -7.43 31.19
N ASP A 245 -0.11 -7.90 32.43
CA ASP A 245 -1.09 -8.13 33.51
C ASP A 245 -1.53 -9.60 33.66
N SER A 246 -1.54 -10.29 34.81
CA SER A 246 -1.12 -10.04 36.21
C SER A 246 -1.08 -11.39 36.97
N ALA A 247 -0.09 -11.52 37.88
CA ALA A 247 -0.03 -12.22 39.20
C ALA A 247 -0.66 -13.61 39.53
N ASP A 248 0.09 -14.30 40.41
CA ASP A 248 -0.21 -15.43 41.34
C ASP A 248 -0.31 -16.87 40.79
N ASP A 249 0.24 -17.93 41.39
CA ASP A 249 0.89 -18.20 42.70
C ASP A 249 1.77 -19.50 42.57
N SER A 250 2.74 -19.67 43.47
CA SER A 250 3.79 -20.73 43.60
C SER A 250 3.23 -22.11 44.11
N PRO A 251 3.99 -23.20 44.45
CA PRO A 251 5.45 -23.29 44.74
C PRO A 251 6.26 -24.59 44.39
N LYS A 252 7.59 -24.39 44.42
CA LYS A 252 8.76 -25.19 44.91
C LYS A 252 8.98 -26.70 44.65
N GLY A 253 10.23 -26.96 44.24
CA GLY A 253 11.21 -27.95 44.80
C GLY A 253 12.58 -27.73 44.13
N GLN A 254 13.60 -27.12 44.78
CA GLN A 254 14.76 -27.71 45.51
C GLN A 254 15.43 -28.89 44.76
N GLU A 255 16.74 -29.04 44.57
CA GLU A 255 18.03 -28.57 45.16
C GLU A 255 19.13 -28.93 44.10
N SER A 256 20.37 -28.46 44.03
CA SER A 256 21.42 -28.24 45.05
C SER A 256 22.63 -27.49 44.44
N GLU A 257 23.21 -26.56 45.21
CA GLU A 257 24.65 -26.39 45.58
C GLU A 257 25.78 -26.64 44.54
N ASN A 258 26.94 -25.98 44.52
CA ASN A 258 27.57 -24.85 45.22
C ASN A 258 28.93 -24.66 44.49
N SER A 259 29.43 -23.43 44.34
CA SER A 259 30.77 -23.08 44.86
C SER A 259 31.04 -21.59 44.72
N GLU A 260 31.39 -21.01 45.86
CA GLU A 260 31.78 -19.63 46.11
C GLU A 260 33.02 -19.16 45.32
N GLY A 261 33.13 -17.83 45.20
CA GLY A 261 34.33 -17.15 44.75
C GLY A 261 34.17 -15.63 44.66
N THR A 262 33.99 -14.97 45.80
CA THR A 262 33.97 -13.51 46.00
C THR A 262 35.20 -12.83 45.41
N LYS A 263 35.05 -11.70 44.69
CA LYS A 263 35.59 -10.38 45.06
C LYS A 263 35.56 -9.33 43.92
N ASP A 264 35.22 -8.13 44.39
CA ASP A 264 35.61 -6.81 43.92
C ASP A 264 34.90 -6.14 42.73
N ALA A 265 34.43 -4.94 43.06
CA ALA A 265 33.81 -3.94 42.22
C ALA A 265 34.84 -3.22 41.33
N ASP A 266 34.31 -2.48 40.36
CA ASP A 266 34.97 -1.52 39.49
C ASP A 266 35.93 -2.07 38.41
N GLU A 267 35.34 -2.44 37.28
CA GLU A 267 35.97 -2.19 35.99
C GLU A 267 34.90 -1.84 34.94
N LEU A 268 34.53 -0.56 34.88
CA LEU A 268 33.67 -0.03 33.81
C LEU A 268 34.47 -0.12 32.50
N ASN A 269 34.09 -1.08 31.68
CA ASN A 269 34.77 -1.52 30.48
C ASN A 269 35.05 -0.38 29.49
N CYS A 270 36.30 0.09 29.44
CA CYS A 270 36.80 1.17 28.57
C CYS A 270 36.89 0.75 27.08
N GLY A 271 36.38 -0.42 26.71
CA GLY A 271 36.26 -0.86 25.30
C GLY A 271 34.93 -0.50 24.64
N PHE A 272 33.85 -0.31 25.41
CA PHE A 272 32.50 -0.17 24.84
C PHE A 272 32.21 1.25 24.34
N LEU A 273 32.69 2.27 25.05
CA LEU A 273 32.60 3.68 24.65
C LEU A 273 33.48 3.99 23.42
N SER A 274 34.66 3.37 23.33
CA SER A 274 35.57 3.48 22.19
C SER A 274 34.96 2.93 20.90
N GLY A 275 34.28 1.78 20.96
CA GLY A 275 33.61 1.16 19.81
C GLY A 275 32.41 1.97 19.30
N LEU A 276 31.60 2.51 20.21
CA LEU A 276 30.46 3.37 19.88
C LEU A 276 30.89 4.70 19.23
N LEU A 277 31.99 5.28 19.72
CA LEU A 277 32.57 6.50 19.17
C LEU A 277 33.18 6.25 17.78
N PHE A 278 33.83 5.10 17.57
CA PHE A 278 34.34 4.72 16.26
C PHE A 278 33.22 4.42 15.25
N ALA A 279 32.13 3.77 15.68
CA ALA A 279 30.96 3.52 14.83
C ALA A 279 30.25 4.82 14.41
N LEU A 280 30.13 5.79 15.32
CA LEU A 280 29.62 7.13 15.02
C LEU A 280 30.54 7.90 14.05
N LEU A 281 31.86 7.85 14.25
CA LEU A 281 32.82 8.49 13.35
C LEU A 281 32.86 7.84 11.96
N PHE A 282 32.66 6.52 11.85
CA PHE A 282 32.54 5.81 10.58
C PHE A 282 31.24 6.17 9.85
N TYR A 283 30.13 6.36 10.58
CA TYR A 283 28.89 6.88 10.00
C TYR A 283 28.99 8.35 9.54
N LEU A 284 29.89 9.13 10.14
CA LEU A 284 30.05 10.57 9.87
C LEU A 284 31.12 10.92 8.82
N THR A 285 32.05 10.02 8.47
CA THR A 285 33.24 10.37 7.65
C THR A 285 33.49 9.52 6.40
N VAL A 286 32.50 8.78 5.91
CA VAL A 286 32.65 8.04 4.65
C VAL A 286 32.06 8.83 3.46
N PRO A 287 32.87 9.56 2.66
CA PRO A 287 32.45 9.97 1.33
C PRO A 287 32.65 8.78 0.39
N PHE A 288 31.67 7.87 0.34
CA PHE A 288 31.71 6.81 -0.67
C PHE A 288 31.36 7.42 -2.04
N LYS A 289 32.42 7.54 -2.83
CA LYS A 289 32.51 7.61 -4.29
C LYS A 289 31.19 7.26 -5.01
N LYS A 290 30.71 8.20 -5.84
CA LYS A 290 29.59 8.04 -6.79
C LYS A 290 29.76 6.80 -7.68
N SER A 291 29.09 5.71 -7.33
CA SER A 291 28.68 4.66 -8.26
C SER A 291 27.54 3.91 -7.58
N LEU A 292 26.41 3.77 -8.26
CA LEU A 292 25.09 3.30 -7.79
C LEU A 292 24.18 4.44 -7.28
N GLY A 293 23.24 4.84 -8.14
CA GLY A 293 22.26 5.91 -7.93
C GLY A 293 21.19 5.57 -6.90
N LYS A 294 21.56 5.60 -5.62
CA LYS A 294 20.61 5.75 -4.50
C LYS A 294 20.91 7.08 -3.77
N PRO A 295 19.90 7.88 -3.40
CA PRO A 295 20.13 9.14 -2.70
C PRO A 295 20.67 8.89 -1.29
N THR A 296 21.71 9.63 -0.90
CA THR A 296 22.27 9.62 0.45
C THR A 296 21.24 10.12 1.46
N LEU A 297 20.94 9.30 2.46
CA LEU A 297 19.96 9.62 3.49
C LEU A 297 20.51 10.68 4.47
N ILE A 298 19.57 11.51 4.95
CA ILE A 298 19.64 12.60 5.94
C ILE A 298 20.03 13.98 5.39
N ALA A 299 21.05 14.13 4.54
CA ALA A 299 21.43 15.49 4.09
C ALA A 299 20.48 16.10 3.04
N HIS A 300 19.71 15.29 2.31
CA HIS A 300 18.92 15.77 1.16
C HIS A 300 17.45 16.14 1.48
N ARG A 301 17.02 16.11 2.75
CA ARG A 301 15.63 16.42 3.12
C ARG A 301 15.47 17.56 4.12
N MET A 302 16.35 18.55 4.10
CA MET A 302 16.11 19.81 4.83
C MET A 302 15.22 20.81 4.05
N TRP A 303 14.87 20.50 2.80
CA TRP A 303 14.09 21.38 1.90
C TRP A 303 12.67 20.88 1.58
N GLY A 304 12.05 20.14 2.51
CA GLY A 304 10.64 19.73 2.40
C GLY A 304 9.66 20.78 2.95
N GLU A 305 8.38 20.70 2.55
CA GLU A 305 7.32 21.67 2.88
C GLU A 305 7.07 21.88 4.40
N LYS A 306 7.57 20.99 5.26
CA LYS A 306 7.47 21.09 6.72
C LYS A 306 8.76 21.69 7.32
N TRP A 307 9.07 22.94 6.96
CA TRP A 307 10.30 23.64 7.35
C TRP A 307 10.57 23.63 8.88
N TRP A 308 9.53 23.73 9.71
CA TRP A 308 9.65 23.70 11.17
C TRP A 308 10.16 22.35 11.72
N LEU A 309 9.74 21.23 11.12
CA LEU A 309 10.18 19.90 11.55
C LEU A 309 11.66 19.68 11.18
N ASN A 310 12.08 20.20 10.02
CA ASN A 310 13.47 20.15 9.57
C ASN A 310 14.37 21.05 10.42
N LEU A 311 13.88 22.22 10.83
CA LEU A 311 14.58 23.11 11.75
C LEU A 311 14.78 22.44 13.12
N LEU A 312 13.73 21.80 13.66
CA LEU A 312 13.81 21.06 14.92
C LEU A 312 14.82 19.90 14.84
N LEU A 313 14.79 19.14 13.74
CA LEU A 313 15.72 18.03 13.50
C LEU A 313 17.17 18.53 13.35
N GLY A 314 17.37 19.68 12.70
CA GLY A 314 18.68 20.33 12.58
C GLY A 314 19.24 20.80 13.93
N ILE A 315 18.39 21.35 14.80
CA ILE A 315 18.77 21.75 16.17
C ILE A 315 19.14 20.51 17.00
N LEU A 316 18.33 19.45 16.93
CA LEU A 316 18.61 18.18 17.63
C LEU A 316 19.95 17.58 17.19
N TYR A 317 20.23 17.61 15.89
CA TYR A 317 21.49 17.14 15.32
C TYR A 317 22.69 17.99 15.78
N ALA A 318 22.56 19.32 15.78
CA ALA A 318 23.61 20.21 16.26
C ALA A 318 23.92 20.00 17.76
N LEU A 319 22.89 19.78 18.58
CA LEU A 319 23.04 19.44 20.00
C LEU A 319 23.78 18.11 20.18
N LEU A 320 23.43 17.09 19.39
CA LEU A 320 24.08 15.78 19.46
C LEU A 320 25.57 15.88 19.08
N CYS A 321 25.89 16.60 18.01
CA CYS A 321 27.27 16.91 17.63
C CYS A 321 28.03 17.65 18.74
N TYR A 322 27.42 18.67 19.36
CA TYR A 322 28.03 19.42 20.46
C TYR A 322 28.32 18.54 21.69
N ILE A 323 27.39 17.67 22.06
CA ILE A 323 27.58 16.71 23.17
C ILE A 323 28.71 15.74 22.85
N THR A 324 28.77 15.19 21.63
CA THR A 324 29.86 14.29 21.23
C THR A 324 31.24 14.99 21.26
N LEU A 325 31.30 16.26 20.86
CA LEU A 325 32.52 17.06 20.94
C LEU A 325 32.96 17.28 22.39
N LEU A 326 32.03 17.59 23.30
CA LEU A 326 32.33 17.76 24.73
C LEU A 326 32.86 16.47 25.37
N LEU A 327 32.27 15.32 25.03
CA LEU A 327 32.73 14.02 25.52
C LEU A 327 34.16 13.72 25.03
N LEU A 328 34.45 13.97 23.75
CA LEU A 328 35.80 13.86 23.19
C LEU A 328 36.80 14.79 23.91
N LEU A 329 36.40 16.02 24.22
CA LEU A 329 37.26 16.99 24.89
C LEU A 329 37.57 16.57 26.33
N MET A 330 36.59 16.02 27.05
CA MET A 330 36.77 15.48 28.39
C MET A 330 37.76 14.31 28.42
N GLU A 331 37.77 13.46 27.39
CA GLU A 331 38.75 12.35 27.28
C GLU A 331 40.15 12.82 26.85
N LEU A 332 40.25 13.86 26.00
CA LEU A 332 41.53 14.36 25.48
C LEU A 332 42.28 15.27 26.46
N LEU A 333 41.57 16.02 27.31
CA LEU A 333 42.18 16.96 28.27
C LEU A 333 43.14 16.28 29.29
N PRO A 334 42.80 15.13 29.90
CA PRO A 334 43.71 14.37 30.75
C PRO A 334 44.97 13.91 30.03
N LEU A 335 44.86 13.47 28.77
CA LEU A 335 45.98 12.98 27.96
C LEU A 335 46.98 14.10 27.66
N LEU A 336 46.49 15.29 27.30
CA LEU A 336 47.33 16.48 27.07
C LEU A 336 48.00 16.98 28.35
N LYS A 337 47.31 16.89 29.51
CA LYS A 337 47.86 17.28 30.81
C LYS A 337 48.94 16.31 31.30
N SER A 338 48.84 15.02 30.99
CA SER A 338 49.86 14.02 31.34
C SER A 338 51.15 14.17 30.52
N ASN A 339 51.03 14.52 29.22
CA ASN A 339 52.18 14.66 28.33
C ASN A 339 53.02 15.91 28.67
N LYS A 340 52.40 16.96 29.21
CA LYS A 340 53.09 18.17 29.70
C LYS A 340 53.88 17.94 31.00
N ARG A 341 53.64 16.85 31.74
CA ARG A 341 54.43 16.45 32.93
C ARG A 341 55.63 15.55 32.59
N ARG A 342 55.74 15.07 31.34
CA ARG A 342 56.82 14.17 30.87
C ARG A 342 57.89 14.90 30.03
N ARG A 343 57.79 16.22 29.85
CA ARG A 343 58.82 17.06 29.21
C ARG A 343 59.51 17.93 30.23
#